data_AF-A0A957EXA0-F1
#
_entry.id   AF-A0A957EXA0-F1
#
_cell.length_a   1.000
_cell.length_b   1.000
_cell.length_c   1.000
_cell.angle_alpha   90.00
_cell.angle_beta   90.00
_cell.angle_gamma   90.00
#
_symmetry.space_group_name_H-M   'P 1'
#
loop_
_entity.id
_entity.type
_entity.pdbx_description
1 polymer ?
#
loop_
_entity_poly.entity_id
_entity_poly.type
_entity_poly.pdbx_seq_one_letter_code
_entity_poly.pdbx_strand_id
1 'polypeptide(L)'
;VPLNEVSRTHASSGTTGKPTVVGYTQNDIDIWAEVVARCFALSGAQPGEMFQNAYGYGLFTGGLGMHYGAEKLGLTVIPVSGGNTARQIMLLQDFGPQIMACTPSYALTLADALLEQGIDPDDLAVRVFILGAEPWTEAMRQELEAKLKVHAVNIYGLSEIIGPGVSNECVEAKDGAHVFEDHFLVEVLDPVTGTAVPDGEIGELVFTTLTKKAMPLLRYRTGDLASLNREKCICGRTHARMSRIVGRTDDMLIIRGVNVFPSQIEAALLGQPHVSPHYRINVTREDHLDRIEVQVEVTERFFREVGADVFGGHAETAVSETNELKQTIHHTLREALGLNVQVSLLAPGEAPRSEGGKLKRVFDNRVLK
;
A
#
# COMPACT_ATOMS: atom_id res chain seq x y z
N VAL A 1 -24.55 -7.95 18.51
CA VAL A 1 -25.36 -9.19 18.73
C VAL A 1 -24.75 -10.02 19.86
N PRO A 2 -25.47 -10.98 20.45
CA PRO A 2 -24.90 -11.99 21.36
C PRO A 2 -23.77 -12.82 20.73
N LEU A 3 -22.82 -13.34 21.54
CA LEU A 3 -21.63 -14.06 21.03
C LEU A 3 -21.98 -15.32 20.22
N ASN A 4 -23.05 -16.02 20.57
CA ASN A 4 -23.53 -17.21 19.84
C ASN A 4 -24.08 -16.90 18.44
N GLU A 5 -24.27 -15.61 18.07
CA GLU A 5 -24.60 -15.17 16.72
C GLU A 5 -23.36 -14.72 15.91
N VAL A 6 -22.18 -14.68 16.54
CA VAL A 6 -20.91 -14.33 15.88
C VAL A 6 -20.32 -15.59 15.25
N SER A 7 -20.18 -15.58 13.92
CA SER A 7 -19.63 -16.68 13.12
C SER A 7 -18.11 -16.59 12.97
N ARG A 8 -17.56 -15.37 13.02
CA ARG A 8 -16.12 -15.13 12.80
C ARG A 8 -15.56 -14.03 13.69
N THR A 9 -14.32 -14.22 14.12
CA THR A 9 -13.48 -13.17 14.68
C THR A 9 -12.21 -12.99 13.84
N HIS A 10 -11.76 -11.74 13.74
CA HIS A 10 -10.46 -11.38 13.19
C HIS A 10 -9.73 -10.50 14.20
N ALA A 11 -8.41 -10.39 14.03
CA ALA A 11 -7.58 -9.58 14.92
C ALA A 11 -6.46 -8.89 14.14
N SER A 12 -6.22 -7.61 14.46
CA SER A 12 -5.11 -6.82 13.92
C SER A 12 -4.10 -6.48 15.01
N SER A 13 -2.86 -6.19 14.62
CA SER A 13 -1.81 -5.74 15.54
C SER A 13 -2.18 -4.36 16.09
N GLY A 14 -2.64 -4.31 17.34
CA GLY A 14 -2.96 -3.05 18.02
C GLY A 14 -1.69 -2.31 18.46
N THR A 15 -1.78 -0.98 18.58
CA THR A 15 -0.67 -0.09 18.96
C THR A 15 -0.28 -0.18 20.44
N THR A 16 -1.12 -0.80 21.28
CA THR A 16 -0.96 -0.88 22.74
C THR A 16 -0.59 -2.28 23.26
N GLY A 17 -0.16 -3.19 22.37
CA GLY A 17 0.23 -4.57 22.70
C GLY A 17 -0.93 -5.56 22.84
N LYS A 18 -2.18 -5.09 22.97
CA LYS A 18 -3.38 -5.92 22.81
C LYS A 18 -3.94 -5.75 21.38
N PRO A 19 -4.23 -6.84 20.67
CA PRO A 19 -4.78 -6.76 19.32
C PRO A 19 -6.21 -6.21 19.34
N THR A 20 -6.55 -5.42 18.33
CA THR A 20 -7.95 -5.05 18.07
C THR A 20 -8.68 -6.27 17.54
N VAL A 21 -9.80 -6.64 18.18
CA VAL A 21 -10.61 -7.80 17.79
C VAL A 21 -11.90 -7.32 17.17
N VAL A 22 -12.28 -7.92 16.05
CA VAL A 22 -13.51 -7.59 15.32
C VAL A 22 -14.33 -8.85 15.09
N GLY A 23 -15.66 -8.72 15.17
CA GLY A 23 -16.60 -9.84 15.02
C GLY A 23 -17.52 -9.68 13.81
N TYR A 24 -17.99 -10.81 13.28
CA TYR A 24 -18.92 -10.89 12.14
C TYR A 24 -19.99 -11.94 12.40
N THR A 25 -21.26 -11.59 12.18
CA THR A 25 -22.34 -12.56 11.99
C THR A 25 -22.20 -13.25 10.64
N GLN A 26 -22.95 -14.33 10.40
CA GLN A 26 -22.96 -14.94 9.06
C GLN A 26 -23.40 -13.94 7.97
N ASN A 27 -24.42 -13.13 8.25
CA ASN A 27 -24.87 -12.08 7.34
C ASN A 27 -23.79 -11.01 7.09
N ASP A 28 -22.96 -10.69 8.09
CA ASP A 28 -21.84 -9.77 7.89
C ASP A 28 -20.77 -10.36 6.96
N ILE A 29 -20.54 -11.68 7.02
CA ILE A 29 -19.66 -12.37 6.08
C ILE A 29 -20.23 -12.35 4.66
N ASP A 30 -21.55 -12.53 4.50
CA ASP A 30 -22.21 -12.50 3.19
C ASP A 30 -22.14 -11.10 2.55
N ILE A 31 -22.29 -10.04 3.35
CA ILE A 31 -22.08 -8.64 2.96
C ILE A 31 -20.60 -8.41 2.60
N TRP A 32 -19.67 -8.90 3.41
CA TRP A 32 -18.24 -8.73 3.17
C TRP A 32 -17.82 -9.36 1.83
N ALA A 33 -18.28 -10.60 1.58
CA ALA A 33 -18.07 -11.25 0.30
C ALA A 33 -18.66 -10.43 -0.86
N GLU A 34 -19.82 -9.81 -0.68
CA GLU A 34 -20.46 -9.01 -1.73
C GLU A 34 -19.65 -7.76 -2.08
N VAL A 35 -19.25 -6.97 -1.08
CA VAL A 35 -18.50 -5.74 -1.34
C VAL A 35 -17.13 -6.04 -1.95
N VAL A 36 -16.47 -7.14 -1.56
CA VAL A 36 -15.21 -7.56 -2.19
C VAL A 36 -15.44 -8.11 -3.62
N ALA A 37 -16.54 -8.82 -3.89
CA ALA A 37 -16.90 -9.21 -5.26
C ALA A 37 -17.10 -7.97 -6.16
N ARG A 38 -17.69 -6.90 -5.63
CA ARG A 38 -17.79 -5.60 -6.31
C ARG A 38 -16.41 -4.98 -6.58
N CYS A 39 -15.44 -5.13 -5.67
CA CYS A 39 -14.05 -4.71 -5.91
C CYS A 39 -13.44 -5.44 -7.10
N PHE A 40 -13.58 -6.77 -7.18
CA PHE A 40 -13.08 -7.52 -8.32
C PHE A 40 -13.73 -7.05 -9.64
N ALA A 41 -15.05 -6.82 -9.65
CA ALA A 41 -15.73 -6.28 -10.83
C ALA A 41 -15.23 -4.88 -11.22
N LEU A 42 -14.95 -3.99 -10.25
CA LEU A 42 -14.31 -2.68 -10.48
C LEU A 42 -12.89 -2.81 -11.05
N SER A 43 -12.16 -3.83 -10.63
CA SER A 43 -10.82 -4.16 -11.13
C SER A 43 -10.85 -4.84 -12.51
N GLY A 44 -12.02 -5.04 -13.12
CA GLY A 44 -12.18 -5.65 -14.44
C GLY A 44 -12.15 -7.19 -14.43
N ALA A 45 -12.34 -7.83 -13.27
CA ALA A 45 -12.47 -9.28 -13.17
C ALA A 45 -13.74 -9.81 -13.86
N GLN A 46 -13.66 -11.00 -14.44
CA GLN A 46 -14.78 -11.71 -15.03
C GLN A 46 -14.97 -13.09 -14.37
N PRO A 47 -16.23 -13.55 -14.16
CA PRO A 47 -16.48 -14.91 -13.70
C PRO A 47 -15.79 -15.95 -14.60
N GLY A 48 -15.21 -16.98 -13.98
CA GLY A 48 -14.45 -18.02 -14.67
C GLY A 48 -12.93 -17.75 -14.79
N GLU A 49 -12.47 -16.53 -14.49
CA GLU A 49 -11.03 -16.24 -14.40
C GLU A 49 -10.41 -16.82 -13.10
N MET A 50 -9.08 -16.93 -13.10
CA MET A 50 -8.30 -17.34 -11.94
C MET A 50 -7.73 -16.14 -11.19
N PHE A 51 -7.74 -16.24 -9.85
CA PHE A 51 -7.27 -15.22 -8.93
C PHE A 51 -6.22 -15.78 -7.98
N GLN A 52 -5.00 -15.24 -8.02
CA GLN A 52 -3.95 -15.58 -7.06
C GLN A 52 -3.97 -14.64 -5.85
N ASN A 53 -4.33 -15.20 -4.69
CA ASN A 53 -4.39 -14.45 -3.45
C ASN A 53 -3.10 -14.58 -2.66
N ALA A 54 -2.31 -13.51 -2.67
CA ALA A 54 -1.06 -13.40 -1.93
C ALA A 54 -1.17 -12.51 -0.69
N TYR A 55 -2.39 -12.20 -0.21
CA TYR A 55 -2.58 -11.67 1.14
C TYR A 55 -2.52 -12.78 2.19
N GLY A 56 -1.99 -12.47 3.37
CA GLY A 56 -1.91 -13.40 4.49
C GLY A 56 -3.27 -13.98 4.89
N TYR A 57 -3.36 -15.31 4.98
CA TYR A 57 -4.51 -16.01 5.57
C TYR A 57 -4.34 -16.19 7.08
N GLY A 58 -5.45 -16.13 7.83
CA GLY A 58 -5.47 -16.27 9.27
C GLY A 58 -6.28 -15.16 9.94
N LEU A 59 -5.74 -14.59 11.02
CA LEU A 59 -6.40 -13.49 11.75
C LEU A 59 -6.44 -12.19 10.94
N PHE A 60 -5.54 -12.00 9.98
CA PHE A 60 -5.59 -10.90 9.04
C PHE A 60 -6.80 -11.03 8.10
N THR A 61 -7.53 -9.93 7.91
CA THR A 61 -8.76 -9.91 7.12
C THR A 61 -8.51 -10.02 5.61
N GLY A 62 -7.32 -9.63 5.13
CA GLY A 62 -7.01 -9.60 3.69
C GLY A 62 -7.18 -10.94 2.98
N GLY A 63 -6.58 -12.02 3.50
CA GLY A 63 -6.65 -13.35 2.88
C GLY A 63 -8.07 -13.86 2.75
N LEU A 64 -8.81 -13.96 3.87
CA LEU A 64 -10.18 -14.50 3.88
C LEU A 64 -11.19 -13.56 3.19
N GLY A 65 -11.02 -12.24 3.31
CA GLY A 65 -11.90 -11.27 2.64
C GLY A 65 -11.83 -11.36 1.13
N MET A 66 -10.61 -11.30 0.58
CA MET A 66 -10.37 -11.47 -0.86
C MET A 66 -10.85 -12.83 -1.36
N HIS A 67 -10.66 -13.89 -0.57
CA HIS A 67 -11.12 -15.24 -0.89
C HIS A 67 -12.64 -15.30 -1.08
N TYR A 68 -13.42 -14.85 -0.09
CA TYR A 68 -14.88 -14.92 -0.18
C TYR A 68 -15.45 -14.05 -1.29
N GLY A 69 -14.88 -12.87 -1.53
CA GLY A 69 -15.31 -12.02 -2.64
C GLY A 69 -14.99 -12.62 -4.00
N ALA A 70 -13.84 -13.26 -4.15
CA ALA A 70 -13.45 -13.92 -5.39
C ALA A 70 -14.37 -15.11 -5.70
N GLU A 71 -14.62 -15.99 -4.73
CA GLU A 71 -15.57 -17.10 -4.89
C GLU A 71 -16.98 -16.60 -5.20
N LYS A 72 -17.43 -15.52 -4.53
CA LYS A 72 -18.75 -14.94 -4.76
C LYS A 72 -18.91 -14.34 -6.15
N LEU A 73 -17.85 -13.75 -6.73
CA LEU A 73 -17.87 -13.30 -8.13
C LEU A 73 -17.84 -14.48 -9.12
N GLY A 74 -17.36 -15.66 -8.70
CA GLY A 74 -17.19 -16.83 -9.55
C GLY A 74 -15.78 -16.99 -10.11
N LEU A 75 -14.76 -16.51 -9.39
CA LEU A 75 -13.36 -16.71 -9.74
C LEU A 75 -12.85 -18.04 -9.15
N THR A 76 -11.90 -18.66 -9.85
CA THR A 76 -11.14 -19.79 -9.30
C THR A 76 -10.00 -19.25 -8.45
N VAL A 77 -10.06 -19.46 -7.14
CA VAL A 77 -9.07 -18.91 -6.19
C VAL A 77 -7.85 -19.82 -6.06
N ILE A 78 -6.66 -19.26 -6.17
CA ILE A 78 -5.37 -19.89 -5.82
C ILE A 78 -4.96 -19.30 -4.46
N PRO A 79 -5.23 -19.98 -3.33
CA PRO A 79 -5.07 -19.44 -1.98
C PRO A 79 -3.62 -19.61 -1.48
N VAL A 80 -2.67 -18.88 -2.07
CA VAL A 80 -1.24 -19.04 -1.78
C VAL A 80 -0.87 -18.50 -0.41
N SER A 81 -1.55 -17.44 0.05
CA SER A 81 -1.12 -16.60 1.17
C SER A 81 0.13 -15.77 0.83
N GLY A 82 0.56 -14.94 1.76
CA GLY A 82 1.77 -14.12 1.61
C GLY A 82 3.07 -14.93 1.69
N GLY A 83 4.10 -14.45 1.01
CA GLY A 83 5.47 -14.95 1.09
C GLY A 83 5.77 -16.06 0.10
N ASN A 84 6.95 -16.69 0.26
CA ASN A 84 7.49 -17.71 -0.65
C ASN A 84 7.44 -17.27 -2.12
N THR A 85 8.23 -16.25 -2.46
CA THR A 85 8.23 -15.62 -3.79
C THR A 85 8.49 -16.61 -4.93
N ALA A 86 9.37 -17.59 -4.74
CA ALA A 86 9.60 -18.64 -5.75
C ALA A 86 8.33 -19.44 -6.06
N ARG A 87 7.52 -19.74 -5.03
CA ARG A 87 6.22 -20.40 -5.21
C ARG A 87 5.19 -19.48 -5.86
N GLN A 88 5.19 -18.17 -5.55
CA GLN A 88 4.29 -17.23 -6.23
C GLN A 88 4.56 -17.20 -7.72
N ILE A 89 5.83 -17.12 -8.13
CA ILE A 89 6.27 -17.09 -9.53
C ILE A 89 5.89 -18.40 -10.24
N MET A 90 6.21 -19.55 -9.64
CA MET A 90 5.83 -20.86 -10.17
C MET A 90 4.33 -20.94 -10.48
N LEU A 91 3.47 -20.49 -9.55
CA LEU A 91 2.02 -20.55 -9.74
C LEU A 91 1.50 -19.53 -10.76
N LEU A 92 2.15 -18.37 -10.87
CA LEU A 92 1.85 -17.40 -11.94
C LEU A 92 2.09 -18.02 -13.33
N GLN A 93 3.17 -18.80 -13.49
CA GLN A 93 3.50 -19.46 -14.75
C GLN A 93 2.63 -20.71 -15.00
N ASP A 94 2.46 -21.57 -13.99
CA ASP A 94 1.80 -22.86 -14.15
C ASP A 94 0.27 -22.76 -14.25
N PHE A 95 -0.33 -21.87 -13.46
CA PHE A 95 -1.79 -21.71 -13.43
C PHE A 95 -2.29 -20.53 -14.28
N GLY A 96 -1.43 -19.57 -14.60
CA GLY A 96 -1.79 -18.42 -15.44
C GLY A 96 -3.00 -17.62 -14.92
N PRO A 97 -3.01 -17.13 -13.67
CA PRO A 97 -4.10 -16.30 -13.17
C PRO A 97 -4.13 -14.94 -13.85
N GLN A 98 -5.32 -14.46 -14.17
CA GLN A 98 -5.53 -13.13 -14.76
C GLN A 98 -5.43 -12.01 -13.72
N ILE A 99 -5.62 -12.35 -12.44
CA ILE A 99 -5.72 -11.39 -11.34
C ILE A 99 -4.84 -11.83 -10.18
N MET A 100 -4.11 -10.88 -9.61
CA MET A 100 -3.36 -11.08 -8.36
C MET A 100 -3.71 -10.00 -7.35
N ALA A 101 -3.66 -10.33 -6.06
CA ALA A 101 -3.78 -9.34 -4.99
C ALA A 101 -2.72 -9.57 -3.91
N CYS A 102 -2.05 -8.49 -3.53
CA CYS A 102 -0.99 -8.47 -2.53
C CYS A 102 -0.74 -7.03 -2.04
N THR A 103 0.20 -6.86 -1.11
CA THR A 103 0.66 -5.52 -0.73
C THR A 103 1.51 -4.89 -1.84
N PRO A 104 1.45 -3.57 -2.06
CA PRO A 104 2.29 -2.85 -3.03
C PRO A 104 3.79 -3.17 -2.92
N SER A 105 4.34 -3.20 -1.70
CA SER A 105 5.76 -3.51 -1.48
C SER A 105 6.10 -4.94 -1.86
N TYR A 106 5.18 -5.89 -1.68
CA TYR A 106 5.37 -7.26 -2.14
C TYR A 106 5.24 -7.38 -3.65
N ALA A 107 4.35 -6.61 -4.29
CA ALA A 107 4.24 -6.56 -5.74
C ALA A 107 5.56 -6.09 -6.39
N LEU A 108 6.24 -5.09 -5.81
CA LEU A 108 7.58 -4.68 -6.25
C LEU A 108 8.61 -5.80 -6.06
N THR A 109 8.61 -6.46 -4.90
CA THR A 109 9.53 -7.58 -4.61
C THR A 109 9.33 -8.73 -5.61
N LEU A 110 8.08 -9.02 -5.96
CA LEU A 110 7.72 -10.02 -6.96
C LEU A 110 8.14 -9.60 -8.36
N ALA A 111 7.96 -8.32 -8.72
CA ALA A 111 8.37 -7.79 -10.01
C ALA A 111 9.89 -7.91 -10.21
N ASP A 112 10.68 -7.53 -9.21
CA ASP A 112 12.14 -7.67 -9.26
C ASP A 112 12.53 -9.15 -9.41
N ALA A 113 11.93 -10.04 -8.62
CA ALA A 113 12.22 -11.48 -8.68
C ALA A 113 11.84 -12.14 -10.03
N LEU A 114 10.76 -11.69 -10.68
CA LEU A 114 10.37 -12.14 -12.02
C LEU A 114 11.43 -11.72 -13.07
N LEU A 115 11.86 -10.46 -13.02
CA LEU A 115 12.85 -9.91 -13.94
C LEU A 115 14.24 -10.53 -13.72
N GLU A 116 14.64 -10.77 -12.47
CA GLU A 116 15.89 -11.47 -12.12
C GLU A 116 15.93 -12.90 -12.67
N GLN A 117 14.79 -13.58 -12.72
CA GLN A 117 14.66 -14.92 -13.33
C GLN A 117 14.56 -14.88 -14.86
N GLY A 118 14.57 -13.69 -15.48
CA GLY A 118 14.47 -13.53 -16.92
C GLY A 118 13.10 -13.87 -17.49
N ILE A 119 12.03 -13.81 -16.67
CA ILE A 119 10.65 -14.07 -17.10
C ILE A 119 10.12 -12.81 -17.78
N ASP A 120 9.70 -12.92 -19.05
CA ASP A 120 9.03 -11.81 -19.75
C ASP A 120 7.61 -11.65 -19.19
N PRO A 121 7.21 -10.43 -18.78
CA PRO A 121 5.83 -10.17 -18.37
C PRO A 121 4.79 -10.55 -19.44
N ASP A 122 5.13 -10.53 -20.73
CA ASP A 122 4.23 -10.95 -21.82
C ASP A 122 3.93 -12.47 -21.80
N ASP A 123 4.76 -13.27 -21.12
CA ASP A 123 4.54 -14.71 -20.92
C ASP A 123 3.58 -15.01 -19.77
N LEU A 124 3.18 -14.00 -18.99
CA LEU A 124 2.27 -14.15 -17.86
C LEU A 124 0.83 -13.75 -18.25
N ALA A 125 -0.15 -14.52 -17.77
CA ALA A 125 -1.56 -14.21 -18.00
C ALA A 125 -2.10 -13.06 -17.10
N VAL A 126 -1.34 -12.68 -16.07
CA VAL A 126 -1.78 -11.68 -15.09
C VAL A 126 -1.84 -10.31 -15.74
N ARG A 127 -3.00 -9.66 -15.63
CA ARG A 127 -3.27 -8.35 -16.24
C ARG A 127 -3.64 -7.29 -15.21
N VAL A 128 -4.06 -7.70 -14.00
CA VAL A 128 -4.47 -6.78 -12.93
C VAL A 128 -3.89 -7.19 -11.58
N PHE A 129 -3.30 -6.22 -10.90
CA PHE A 129 -2.86 -6.29 -9.52
C PHE A 129 -3.79 -5.44 -8.64
N ILE A 130 -4.46 -6.05 -7.68
CA ILE A 130 -5.29 -5.37 -6.67
C ILE A 130 -4.44 -5.16 -5.40
N LEU A 131 -4.02 -3.92 -5.16
CA LEU A 131 -3.01 -3.56 -4.17
C LEU A 131 -3.60 -2.75 -3.01
N GLY A 132 -3.22 -3.08 -1.79
CA GLY A 132 -3.73 -2.42 -0.59
C GLY A 132 -3.04 -2.87 0.70
N ALA A 133 -3.70 -2.63 1.83
CA ALA A 133 -3.22 -2.85 3.21
C ALA A 133 -2.03 -1.99 3.65
N GLU A 134 -1.46 -1.17 2.77
CA GLU A 134 -0.49 -0.12 3.08
C GLU A 134 -0.64 1.05 2.11
N PRO A 135 -0.26 2.28 2.51
CA PRO A 135 -0.16 3.41 1.59
C PRO A 135 0.88 3.15 0.50
N TRP A 136 0.62 3.65 -0.71
CA TRP A 136 1.53 3.60 -1.85
C TRP A 136 1.23 4.74 -2.81
N THR A 137 2.25 5.19 -3.52
CA THR A 137 2.21 6.37 -4.41
C THR A 137 1.86 6.02 -5.87
N GLU A 138 1.50 7.05 -6.64
CA GLU A 138 1.35 6.96 -8.10
C GLU A 138 2.66 6.60 -8.79
N ALA A 139 3.81 7.05 -8.27
CA ALA A 139 5.10 6.67 -8.83
C ALA A 139 5.37 5.16 -8.68
N MET A 140 5.02 4.56 -7.53
CA MET A 140 5.08 3.11 -7.35
C MET A 140 4.16 2.36 -8.32
N ARG A 141 2.97 2.91 -8.60
CA ARG A 141 2.09 2.37 -9.65
C ARG A 141 2.80 2.36 -10.99
N GLN A 142 3.28 3.52 -11.45
CA GLN A 142 3.91 3.66 -12.76
C GLN A 142 5.09 2.72 -12.91
N GLU A 143 5.90 2.55 -11.86
CA GLU A 143 7.01 1.61 -11.87
C GLU A 143 6.54 0.16 -12.02
N LEU A 144 5.54 -0.28 -11.24
CA LEU A 144 5.01 -1.63 -11.31
C LEU A 144 4.36 -1.92 -12.66
N GLU A 145 3.54 -0.98 -13.16
CA GLU A 145 2.87 -1.10 -14.47
C GLU A 145 3.90 -1.12 -15.62
N ALA A 146 4.99 -0.36 -15.52
CA ALA A 146 6.07 -0.39 -16.49
C ALA A 146 6.87 -1.71 -16.46
N LYS A 147 7.18 -2.22 -15.26
CA LYS A 147 7.93 -3.48 -15.08
C LYS A 147 7.14 -4.70 -15.53
N LEU A 148 5.84 -4.75 -15.24
CA LEU A 148 5.01 -5.95 -15.41
C LEU A 148 3.94 -5.84 -16.49
N LYS A 149 3.74 -4.68 -17.12
CA LYS A 149 2.71 -4.44 -18.15
C LYS A 149 1.28 -4.78 -17.67
N VAL A 150 1.00 -4.55 -16.38
CA VAL A 150 -0.31 -4.79 -15.73
C VAL A 150 -1.03 -3.49 -15.42
N HIS A 151 -2.33 -3.57 -15.09
CA HIS A 151 -3.02 -2.52 -14.36
C HIS A 151 -2.89 -2.75 -12.85
N ALA A 152 -2.38 -1.77 -12.11
CA ALA A 152 -2.37 -1.79 -10.66
C ALA A 152 -3.47 -0.88 -10.11
N VAL A 153 -4.40 -1.44 -9.34
CA VAL A 153 -5.56 -0.72 -8.79
C VAL A 153 -5.54 -0.76 -7.26
N ASN A 154 -5.98 0.32 -6.63
CA ASN A 154 -5.99 0.44 -5.17
C ASN A 154 -7.27 -0.16 -4.56
N ILE A 155 -7.09 -1.01 -3.55
CA ILE A 155 -8.15 -1.45 -2.64
C ILE A 155 -7.90 -0.91 -1.23
N TYR A 156 -8.92 -0.36 -0.60
CA TYR A 156 -8.84 0.14 0.77
C TYR A 156 -9.82 -0.59 1.69
N GLY A 157 -9.40 -0.72 2.94
CA GLY A 157 -10.17 -1.36 3.99
C GLY A 157 -9.39 -1.51 5.29
N LEU A 158 -10.14 -1.65 6.37
CA LEU A 158 -9.66 -1.84 7.74
C LEU A 158 -10.57 -2.82 8.46
N SER A 159 -10.01 -3.59 9.39
CA SER A 159 -10.71 -4.66 10.12
C SER A 159 -11.98 -4.18 10.81
N GLU A 160 -11.92 -3.00 11.40
CA GLU A 160 -12.96 -2.37 12.21
C GLU A 160 -14.23 -2.16 11.39
N ILE A 161 -14.07 -1.65 10.16
CA ILE A 161 -15.18 -1.45 9.22
C ILE A 161 -15.62 -2.79 8.65
N ILE A 162 -14.75 -3.52 7.96
CA ILE A 162 -15.09 -4.86 7.44
C ILE A 162 -13.88 -5.74 7.11
N GLY A 163 -12.75 -5.14 6.71
CA GLY A 163 -11.65 -5.80 6.02
C GLY A 163 -11.41 -5.09 4.67
N PRO A 164 -10.73 -5.72 3.69
CA PRO A 164 -10.78 -5.26 2.29
C PRO A 164 -12.23 -5.12 1.83
N GLY A 165 -12.46 -4.21 0.88
CA GLY A 165 -13.78 -4.00 0.30
C GLY A 165 -14.57 -2.83 0.89
N VAL A 166 -13.91 -1.90 1.58
CA VAL A 166 -14.53 -0.60 1.93
C VAL A 166 -14.62 0.29 0.70
N SER A 167 -13.52 0.35 -0.06
CA SER A 167 -13.48 1.03 -1.36
C SER A 167 -12.47 0.37 -2.31
N ASN A 168 -12.65 0.61 -3.61
CA ASN A 168 -11.77 0.10 -4.66
C ASN A 168 -11.75 1.05 -5.86
N GLU A 169 -10.58 1.23 -6.47
CA GLU A 169 -10.47 1.94 -7.75
C GLU A 169 -11.15 1.16 -8.88
N CYS A 170 -11.70 1.88 -9.84
CA CYS A 170 -12.10 1.27 -11.11
C CYS A 170 -10.88 1.22 -12.05
N VAL A 171 -10.70 0.12 -12.77
CA VAL A 171 -9.57 -0.07 -13.69
C VAL A 171 -9.60 0.92 -14.86
N GLU A 172 -10.79 1.41 -15.21
CA GLU A 172 -11.03 2.36 -16.30
C GLU A 172 -10.51 3.76 -15.98
N ALA A 173 -10.69 4.25 -14.76
CA ALA A 173 -10.30 5.61 -14.37
C ALA A 173 -9.00 5.68 -13.59
N LYS A 174 -8.73 4.70 -12.70
CA LYS A 174 -7.57 4.71 -11.79
C LYS A 174 -7.42 6.02 -10.98
N ASP A 175 -8.53 6.73 -10.77
CA ASP A 175 -8.60 8.07 -10.18
C ASP A 175 -9.52 8.04 -8.94
N GLY A 176 -8.95 7.61 -7.80
CA GLY A 176 -9.65 7.50 -6.53
C GLY A 176 -10.50 6.23 -6.39
N ALA A 177 -10.59 5.72 -5.16
CA ALA A 177 -11.27 4.48 -4.84
C ALA A 177 -12.76 4.74 -4.52
N HIS A 178 -13.67 4.09 -5.25
CA HIS A 178 -15.11 4.17 -5.01
C HIS A 178 -15.46 3.55 -3.66
N VAL A 179 -16.02 4.34 -2.75
CA VAL A 179 -16.54 3.89 -1.46
C VAL A 179 -17.92 3.28 -1.66
N PHE A 180 -18.19 2.08 -1.15
CA PHE A 180 -19.53 1.49 -1.24
C PHE A 180 -20.46 2.13 -0.21
N GLU A 181 -20.94 3.34 -0.52
CA GLU A 181 -21.71 4.21 0.38
C GLU A 181 -23.06 3.62 0.82
N ASP A 182 -23.54 2.57 0.16
CA ASP A 182 -24.69 1.77 0.58
C ASP A 182 -24.40 0.90 1.82
N HIS A 183 -23.12 0.60 2.08
CA HIS A 183 -22.65 -0.14 3.26
C HIS A 183 -21.84 0.72 4.23
N PHE A 184 -21.13 1.74 3.72
CA PHE A 184 -20.18 2.54 4.49
C PHE A 184 -20.39 4.03 4.23
N LEU A 185 -21.08 4.71 5.13
CA LEU A 185 -21.15 6.18 5.08
C LEU A 185 -19.78 6.75 5.41
N VAL A 186 -19.25 7.60 4.52
CA VAL A 186 -17.93 8.23 4.65
C VAL A 186 -18.02 9.73 4.83
N GLU A 187 -17.24 10.25 5.77
CA GLU A 187 -17.04 11.67 6.04
C GLU A 187 -15.54 11.97 6.00
N VAL A 188 -15.17 13.22 5.69
CA VAL A 188 -13.81 13.75 5.89
C VAL A 188 -13.90 14.89 6.87
N LEU A 189 -13.21 14.77 8.00
CA LEU A 189 -13.23 15.77 9.08
C LEU A 189 -11.85 16.40 9.24
N ASP A 190 -11.81 17.66 9.64
CA ASP A 190 -10.60 18.25 10.19
C ASP A 190 -10.21 17.46 11.46
N PRO A 191 -8.98 16.93 11.54
CA PRO A 191 -8.57 16.07 12.65
C PRO A 191 -8.50 16.79 13.99
N VAL A 192 -8.36 18.12 14.01
CA VAL A 192 -8.29 18.96 15.20
C VAL A 192 -9.69 19.41 15.64
N THR A 193 -10.47 19.99 14.73
CA THR A 193 -11.77 20.57 15.09
C THR A 193 -12.91 19.55 15.08
N GLY A 194 -12.75 18.44 14.34
CA GLY A 194 -13.80 17.43 14.13
C GLY A 194 -14.95 17.90 13.22
N THR A 195 -14.79 19.03 12.53
CA THR A 195 -15.79 19.55 11.58
C THR A 195 -15.56 19.00 10.18
N ALA A 196 -16.62 18.79 9.41
CA ALA A 196 -16.49 18.34 8.02
C ALA A 196 -15.72 19.36 7.17
N VAL A 197 -14.86 18.86 6.29
CA VAL A 197 -14.14 19.68 5.29
C VAL A 197 -14.82 19.56 3.92
N PRO A 198 -14.68 20.55 3.02
CA PRO A 198 -15.16 20.47 1.64
C PRO A 198 -14.55 19.30 0.85
N ASP A 199 -15.27 18.85 -0.19
CA ASP A 199 -14.76 17.88 -1.14
C ASP A 199 -13.47 18.39 -1.80
N GLY A 200 -12.50 17.48 -1.99
CA GLY A 200 -11.16 17.80 -2.45
C GLY A 200 -10.17 18.20 -1.35
N GLU A 201 -10.62 18.66 -0.18
CA GLU A 201 -9.74 18.98 0.94
C GLU A 201 -9.32 17.73 1.73
N ILE A 202 -8.05 17.71 2.16
CA ILE A 202 -7.50 16.60 2.94
C ILE A 202 -7.95 16.73 4.39
N GLY A 203 -8.51 15.66 4.94
CA GLY A 203 -8.80 15.52 6.35
C GLY A 203 -8.81 14.05 6.76
N GLU A 204 -9.29 13.76 7.97
CA GLU A 204 -9.39 12.40 8.48
C GLU A 204 -10.67 11.71 7.98
N LEU A 205 -10.50 10.50 7.45
CA LEU A 205 -11.62 9.64 7.07
C LEU A 205 -12.34 9.12 8.31
N VAL A 206 -13.66 9.30 8.30
CA VAL A 206 -14.56 8.81 9.34
C VAL A 206 -15.63 7.95 8.69
N PHE A 207 -15.84 6.75 9.22
CA PHE A 207 -16.80 5.79 8.66
C PHE A 207 -17.90 5.42 9.64
N THR A 208 -19.11 5.27 9.10
CA THR A 208 -20.24 4.65 9.79
C THR A 208 -20.67 3.41 9.01
N THR A 209 -20.72 2.25 9.67
CA THR A 209 -21.18 1.00 9.05
C THR A 209 -22.71 0.97 9.05
N LEU A 210 -23.32 0.90 7.87
CA LEU A 210 -24.79 0.97 7.71
C LEU A 210 -25.48 -0.39 7.83
N THR A 211 -24.77 -1.47 7.49
CA THR A 211 -25.37 -2.82 7.37
C THR A 211 -24.72 -3.89 8.26
N LYS A 212 -23.59 -3.58 8.91
CA LYS A 212 -22.86 -4.53 9.78
C LYS A 212 -23.57 -4.69 11.11
N LYS A 213 -23.79 -5.94 11.55
CA LYS A 213 -24.58 -6.27 12.75
C LYS A 213 -23.76 -6.69 13.96
N ALA A 214 -22.70 -7.47 13.76
CA ALA A 214 -21.93 -8.00 14.88
C ALA A 214 -21.26 -6.88 15.71
N MET A 215 -20.65 -5.94 14.99
CA MET A 215 -19.94 -4.81 15.56
C MET A 215 -20.18 -3.56 14.71
N PRO A 216 -21.38 -2.95 14.79
CA PRO A 216 -21.64 -1.69 14.10
C PRO A 216 -20.80 -0.58 14.70
N LEU A 217 -20.30 0.30 13.84
CA LEU A 217 -19.50 1.46 14.21
C LEU A 217 -20.19 2.73 13.72
N LEU A 218 -20.28 3.72 14.61
CA LEU A 218 -20.83 5.05 14.33
C LEU A 218 -19.70 6.06 14.40
N ARG A 219 -19.49 6.78 13.29
CA ARG A 219 -18.45 7.81 13.15
C ARG A 219 -17.08 7.36 13.67
N TYR A 220 -16.65 6.17 13.26
CA TYR A 220 -15.35 5.64 13.62
C TYR A 220 -14.23 6.43 12.93
N ARG A 221 -13.36 7.02 13.74
CA ARG A 221 -12.18 7.78 13.35
C ARG A 221 -11.04 6.83 12.99
N THR A 222 -10.68 6.79 11.71
CA THR A 222 -9.68 5.85 11.19
C THR A 222 -8.24 6.30 11.49
N GLY A 223 -8.05 7.59 11.71
CA GLY A 223 -6.75 8.25 11.65
C GLY A 223 -6.18 8.37 10.24
N ASP A 224 -6.80 7.81 9.20
CA ASP A 224 -6.30 7.88 7.82
C ASP A 224 -6.64 9.24 7.20
N LEU A 225 -5.66 9.88 6.56
CA LEU A 225 -5.80 11.17 5.89
C LEU A 225 -6.04 11.01 4.40
N ALA A 226 -7.16 11.55 3.90
CA ALA A 226 -7.55 11.54 2.49
C ALA A 226 -8.56 12.66 2.20
N SER A 227 -8.91 12.83 0.92
CA SER A 227 -10.03 13.68 0.48
C SER A 227 -11.12 12.86 -0.21
N LEU A 228 -12.30 13.46 -0.39
CA LEU A 228 -13.40 12.88 -1.16
C LEU A 228 -13.67 13.67 -2.43
N ASN A 229 -14.04 12.96 -3.50
CA ASN A 229 -14.55 13.49 -4.74
C ASN A 229 -15.89 12.82 -5.07
N ARG A 230 -16.96 13.61 -5.19
CA ARG A 230 -18.31 13.13 -5.54
C ARG A 230 -18.74 13.38 -6.99
N GLU A 231 -17.82 13.85 -7.82
CA GLU A 231 -18.06 13.96 -9.26
C GLU A 231 -18.21 12.57 -9.89
N LYS A 232 -19.12 12.50 -10.88
CA LYS A 232 -19.39 11.28 -11.62
C LYS A 232 -18.12 10.76 -12.29
N CYS A 233 -17.76 9.52 -12.00
CA CYS A 233 -16.60 8.87 -12.61
C CYS A 233 -16.88 8.48 -14.07
N ILE A 234 -15.82 8.41 -14.88
CA ILE A 234 -15.91 7.95 -16.28
C ILE A 234 -16.39 6.50 -16.42
N CYS A 235 -16.23 5.67 -15.38
CA CYS A 235 -16.78 4.32 -15.33
C CYS A 235 -18.31 4.28 -15.12
N GLY A 236 -18.96 5.44 -14.97
CA GLY A 236 -20.41 5.60 -14.86
C GLY A 236 -20.96 5.49 -13.43
N ARG A 237 -20.18 5.01 -12.47
CA ARG A 237 -20.59 4.87 -11.06
C ARG A 237 -20.70 6.23 -10.36
N THR A 238 -21.61 6.31 -9.40
CA THR A 238 -21.99 7.54 -8.69
C THR A 238 -21.57 7.59 -7.22
N HIS A 239 -20.97 6.52 -6.71
CA HIS A 239 -20.39 6.51 -5.38
C HIS A 239 -19.20 7.46 -5.28
N ALA A 240 -19.08 8.14 -4.14
CA ALA A 240 -17.95 8.98 -3.79
C ALA A 240 -16.63 8.21 -3.97
N ARG A 241 -15.61 8.91 -4.45
CA ARG A 241 -14.26 8.41 -4.60
C ARG A 241 -13.38 9.03 -3.53
N MET A 242 -12.73 8.21 -2.72
CA MET A 242 -11.69 8.68 -1.81
C MET A 242 -10.35 8.75 -2.54
N SER A 243 -9.56 9.78 -2.24
CA SER A 243 -8.16 9.81 -2.65
C SER A 243 -7.40 8.66 -2.00
N ARG A 244 -6.16 8.44 -2.45
CA ARG A 244 -5.21 7.60 -1.71
C ARG A 244 -4.98 8.16 -0.31
N ILE A 245 -4.60 7.27 0.61
CA ILE A 245 -4.20 7.66 1.95
C ILE A 245 -2.85 8.38 1.87
N VAL A 246 -2.85 9.66 2.22
CA VAL A 246 -1.63 10.49 2.19
C VAL A 246 -0.85 10.38 3.49
N GLY A 247 -1.43 9.83 4.55
CA GLY A 247 -0.78 9.65 5.85
C GLY A 247 -1.77 9.18 6.89
N ARG A 248 -1.28 9.00 8.12
CA ARG A 248 -2.14 8.78 9.29
C ARG A 248 -1.86 9.83 10.36
N THR A 249 -2.87 10.16 11.15
CA THR A 249 -2.76 11.11 12.26
C THR A 249 -1.82 10.62 13.37
N ASP A 250 -1.64 9.31 13.49
CA ASP A 250 -0.76 8.66 14.48
C ASP A 250 0.64 8.28 13.93
N ASP A 251 0.78 8.05 12.62
CA ASP A 251 2.08 7.72 11.97
C ASP A 251 2.91 8.95 11.59
N MET A 252 2.43 10.16 11.88
CA MET A 252 3.10 11.42 11.60
C MET A 252 4.38 11.56 12.42
N LEU A 253 5.52 11.67 11.75
CA LEU A 253 6.80 11.94 12.40
C LEU A 253 6.92 13.43 12.68
N ILE A 254 7.14 13.81 13.94
CA ILE A 254 7.50 15.19 14.28
C ILE A 254 9.02 15.26 14.37
N ILE A 255 9.64 15.91 13.39
CA ILE A 255 11.09 16.14 13.34
C ILE A 255 11.35 17.62 13.51
N ARG A 256 11.87 18.02 14.67
CA ARG A 256 12.19 19.42 15.00
C ARG A 256 11.00 20.38 14.81
N GLY A 257 9.79 19.90 15.15
CA GLY A 257 8.54 20.67 15.05
C GLY A 257 7.91 20.68 13.65
N VAL A 258 8.50 20.00 12.67
CA VAL A 258 7.90 19.81 11.34
C VAL A 258 7.21 18.45 11.28
N ASN A 259 5.99 18.44 10.75
CA ASN A 259 5.21 17.23 10.50
C ASN A 259 5.69 16.58 9.22
N VAL A 260 6.12 15.33 9.30
CA VAL A 260 6.67 14.56 8.19
C VAL A 260 5.88 13.28 8.02
N PHE A 261 5.31 13.09 6.84
CA PHE A 261 4.67 11.84 6.48
C PHE A 261 5.63 10.96 5.67
N PRO A 262 5.80 9.67 6.00
CA PRO A 262 6.64 8.76 5.23
C PRO A 262 6.29 8.68 3.73
N SER A 263 5.02 8.91 3.38
CA SER A 263 4.50 9.00 2.00
C SER A 263 5.06 10.19 1.22
N GLN A 264 5.37 11.33 1.87
CA GLN A 264 6.01 12.48 1.22
C GLN A 264 7.45 12.17 0.85
N ILE A 265 8.17 11.43 1.72
CA ILE A 265 9.51 10.92 1.42
C ILE A 265 9.43 9.95 0.23
N GLU A 266 8.47 9.02 0.24
CA GLU A 266 8.26 8.09 -0.87
C GLU A 266 8.06 8.82 -2.20
N ALA A 267 7.13 9.78 -2.24
CA ALA A 267 6.82 10.54 -3.44
C ALA A 267 7.99 11.39 -3.94
N ALA A 268 8.87 11.87 -3.06
CA ALA A 268 10.06 12.63 -3.41
C ALA A 268 11.22 11.76 -3.94
N LEU A 269 11.30 10.50 -3.48
CA LEU A 269 12.32 9.54 -3.92
C LEU A 269 11.94 8.86 -5.24
N LEU A 270 10.69 8.41 -5.35
CA LEU A 270 10.24 7.64 -6.50
C LEU A 270 10.15 8.51 -7.74
N GLY A 271 10.71 8.01 -8.84
CA GLY A 271 10.82 8.75 -10.10
C GLY A 271 12.12 9.53 -10.26
N GLN A 272 12.97 9.58 -9.23
CA GLN A 272 14.33 10.13 -9.37
C GLN A 272 15.20 9.19 -10.22
N PRO A 273 16.01 9.73 -11.16
CA PRO A 273 16.99 8.93 -11.88
C PRO A 273 17.92 8.21 -10.91
N HIS A 274 18.31 6.98 -11.27
CA HIS A 274 19.25 6.15 -10.51
C HIS A 274 18.77 5.65 -9.13
N VAL A 275 17.53 5.96 -8.73
CA VAL A 275 16.91 5.52 -7.48
C VAL A 275 15.94 4.37 -7.72
N SER A 276 16.00 3.34 -6.87
CA SER A 276 15.04 2.24 -6.82
C SER A 276 13.92 2.54 -5.80
N PRO A 277 12.78 1.82 -5.81
CA PRO A 277 11.67 2.07 -4.88
C PRO A 277 11.89 1.55 -3.46
N HIS A 278 13.07 0.99 -3.19
CA HIS A 278 13.41 0.37 -1.93
C HIS A 278 14.18 1.35 -1.05
N TYR A 279 13.59 1.67 0.10
CA TYR A 279 14.16 2.63 1.04
C TYR A 279 13.76 2.31 2.48
N ARG A 280 14.51 2.86 3.43
CA ARG A 280 14.16 2.89 4.85
C ARG A 280 14.44 4.26 5.45
N ILE A 281 13.61 4.63 6.43
CA ILE A 281 13.69 5.87 7.17
C ILE A 281 14.15 5.51 8.59
N ASN A 282 15.32 6.00 8.97
CA ASN A 282 15.80 5.92 10.34
C ASN A 282 15.55 7.26 11.02
N VAL A 283 14.83 7.23 12.14
CA VAL A 283 14.69 8.40 13.01
C VAL A 283 15.50 8.14 14.26
N THR A 284 16.42 9.05 14.57
CA THR A 284 17.27 8.97 15.75
C THR A 284 17.19 10.26 16.54
N ARG A 285 17.62 10.20 17.80
CA ARG A 285 17.88 11.39 18.61
C ARG A 285 19.34 11.38 18.99
N GLU A 286 20.08 12.35 18.48
CA GLU A 286 21.46 12.61 18.90
C GLU A 286 21.46 13.89 19.75
N ASP A 287 21.96 13.78 20.98
CA ASP A 287 21.86 14.77 22.04
C ASP A 287 20.40 15.18 22.33
N HIS A 288 19.97 16.33 21.79
CA HIS A 288 18.65 16.91 21.95
C HIS A 288 17.95 17.16 20.60
N LEU A 289 18.55 16.74 19.49
CA LEU A 289 18.05 16.99 18.16
C LEU A 289 17.60 15.69 17.51
N ASP A 290 16.33 15.67 17.11
CA ASP A 290 15.81 14.63 16.24
C ASP A 290 16.53 14.73 14.88
N ARG A 291 17.00 13.59 14.40
CA ARG A 291 17.61 13.42 13.09
C ARG A 291 16.82 12.41 12.30
N ILE A 292 16.72 12.68 11.00
CA ILE A 292 16.09 11.78 10.04
C ILE A 292 17.13 11.43 8.99
N GLU A 293 17.31 10.13 8.78
CA GLU A 293 18.12 9.58 7.72
C GLU A 293 17.22 8.77 6.80
N VAL A 294 17.32 9.06 5.51
CA VAL A 294 16.70 8.28 4.43
C VAL A 294 17.81 7.49 3.77
N GLN A 295 17.74 6.18 3.93
CA GLN A 295 18.62 5.24 3.24
C GLN A 295 17.85 4.68 2.04
N VAL A 296 18.36 4.92 0.84
CA VAL A 296 17.68 4.62 -0.42
C VAL A 296 18.58 3.80 -1.32
N GLU A 297 18.02 2.76 -1.90
CA GLU A 297 18.76 1.86 -2.78
C GLU A 297 18.84 2.41 -4.20
N VAL A 298 20.03 2.34 -4.79
CA VAL A 298 20.25 2.77 -6.18
C VAL A 298 19.84 1.68 -7.17
N THR A 299 19.53 2.07 -8.39
CA THR A 299 19.26 1.12 -9.48
C THR A 299 20.48 0.24 -9.79
N GLU A 300 20.26 -0.99 -10.23
CA GLU A 300 21.34 -1.88 -10.69
C GLU A 300 22.20 -1.24 -11.78
N ARG A 301 21.56 -0.51 -12.70
CA ARG A 301 22.26 0.17 -13.80
C ARG A 301 23.30 1.15 -13.25
N PHE A 302 22.86 2.05 -12.37
CA PHE A 302 23.77 3.03 -11.75
C PHE A 302 24.87 2.34 -10.95
N PHE A 303 24.52 1.31 -10.18
CA PHE A 303 25.50 0.55 -9.40
C PHE A 303 26.58 -0.09 -10.28
N ARG A 304 26.21 -0.65 -11.44
CA ARG A 304 27.15 -1.23 -12.41
C ARG A 304 28.00 -0.16 -13.10
N GLU A 305 27.42 0.98 -13.46
CA GLU A 305 28.13 2.11 -14.07
C GLU A 305 29.23 2.63 -13.11
N VAL A 306 28.85 2.98 -11.88
CA VAL A 306 29.78 3.44 -10.83
C VAL A 306 30.83 2.36 -10.50
N GLY A 307 30.42 1.10 -10.41
CA GLY A 307 31.34 -0.02 -10.15
C GLY A 307 32.39 -0.19 -11.25
N ALA A 308 32.00 -0.06 -12.52
CA ALA A 308 32.91 -0.14 -13.66
C ALA A 308 33.98 0.96 -13.61
N ASP A 309 33.61 2.18 -13.21
CA ASP A 309 34.55 3.29 -13.04
C ASP A 309 35.56 3.02 -11.93
N VAL A 310 35.13 2.46 -10.79
CA VAL A 310 36.04 2.06 -9.72
C VAL A 310 37.05 1.02 -10.21
N PHE A 311 36.61 -0.04 -10.88
CA PHE A 311 37.50 -1.08 -11.40
C PHE A 311 38.37 -0.60 -12.56
N GLY A 312 37.89 0.38 -13.33
CA GLY A 312 38.61 1.00 -14.44
C GLY A 312 39.67 2.03 -14.01
N GLY A 313 39.87 2.26 -12.71
CA GLY A 313 40.84 3.22 -12.18
C GLY A 313 40.33 4.65 -12.06
N HIS A 314 39.03 4.88 -12.27
CA HIS A 314 38.35 6.18 -12.19
C HIS A 314 37.57 6.34 -10.88
N ALA A 315 38.16 5.94 -9.75
CA ALA A 315 37.51 5.97 -8.45
C ALA A 315 37.02 7.39 -8.04
N GLU A 316 37.71 8.44 -8.50
CA GLU A 316 37.30 9.83 -8.26
C GLU A 316 35.97 10.17 -8.97
N THR A 317 35.77 9.68 -10.20
CA THR A 317 34.52 9.86 -10.95
C THR A 317 33.36 9.18 -10.24
N ALA A 318 33.54 7.91 -9.85
CA ALA A 318 32.56 7.14 -9.09
C ALA A 318 32.13 7.84 -7.78
N VAL A 319 33.10 8.42 -7.05
CA VAL A 319 32.83 9.20 -5.83
C VAL A 319 32.07 10.49 -6.16
N SER A 320 32.41 11.18 -7.24
CA SER A 320 31.71 12.40 -7.68
C SER A 320 30.24 12.10 -8.02
N GLU A 321 29.98 11.11 -8.87
CA GLU A 321 28.62 10.74 -9.29
C GLU A 321 27.75 10.30 -8.11
N THR A 322 28.32 9.52 -7.19
CA THR A 322 27.64 9.09 -5.96
C THR A 322 27.29 10.30 -5.07
N ASN A 323 28.19 11.27 -4.95
CA ASN A 323 27.95 12.50 -4.19
C ASN A 323 26.92 13.40 -4.87
N GLU A 324 26.94 13.51 -6.19
CA GLU A 324 25.96 14.27 -6.97
C GLU A 324 24.55 13.69 -6.78
N LEU A 325 24.38 12.38 -6.91
CA LEU A 325 23.10 11.72 -6.66
C LEU A 325 22.62 11.97 -5.23
N LYS A 326 23.51 11.82 -4.24
CA LYS A 326 23.20 12.09 -2.83
C LYS A 326 22.78 13.54 -2.60
N GLN A 327 23.41 14.51 -3.26
CA GLN A 327 23.03 15.92 -3.17
C GLN A 327 21.69 16.21 -3.87
N THR A 328 21.44 15.61 -5.03
CA THR A 328 20.15 15.73 -5.71
C THR A 328 19.01 15.23 -4.83
N ILE A 329 19.13 14.02 -4.29
CA ILE A 329 18.12 13.43 -3.40
C ILE A 329 17.95 14.29 -2.14
N HIS A 330 19.06 14.75 -1.55
CA HIS A 330 19.04 15.66 -0.39
C HIS A 330 18.24 16.93 -0.69
N HIS A 331 18.49 17.55 -1.83
CA HIS A 331 17.82 18.77 -2.26
C HIS A 331 16.32 18.53 -2.44
N THR A 332 15.93 17.48 -3.18
CA THR A 332 14.52 17.14 -3.39
C THR A 332 13.78 16.86 -2.08
N LEU A 333 14.38 16.08 -1.18
CA LEU A 333 13.77 15.81 0.13
C LEU A 333 13.64 17.09 0.97
N ARG A 334 14.64 17.97 0.92
CA ARG A 334 14.60 19.25 1.62
C ARG A 334 13.48 20.16 1.09
N GLU A 335 13.27 20.19 -0.23
CA GLU A 335 12.18 20.95 -0.84
C GLU A 335 10.81 20.37 -0.48
N ALA A 336 10.67 19.05 -0.56
CA ALA A 336 9.41 18.36 -0.26
C ALA A 336 9.00 18.46 1.22
N LEU A 337 9.97 18.42 2.15
CA LEU A 337 9.71 18.31 3.59
C LEU A 337 9.97 19.61 4.36
N GLY A 338 10.67 20.58 3.78
CA GLY A 338 11.05 21.83 4.45
C GLY A 338 12.09 21.67 5.57
N LEU A 339 12.80 20.55 5.64
CA LEU A 339 13.82 20.27 6.66
C LEU A 339 15.03 19.51 6.10
N ASN A 340 16.13 19.53 6.86
CA ASN A 340 17.36 18.87 6.46
C ASN A 340 17.32 17.35 6.75
N VAL A 341 17.46 16.53 5.71
CA VAL A 341 17.43 15.06 5.80
C VAL A 341 18.80 14.49 5.47
N GLN A 342 19.32 13.59 6.29
CA GLN A 342 20.54 12.85 5.93
C GLN A 342 20.20 11.79 4.87
N VAL A 343 20.99 11.69 3.81
CA VAL A 343 20.80 10.71 2.74
C VAL A 343 21.95 9.73 2.72
N SER A 344 21.64 8.44 2.64
CA SER A 344 22.63 7.37 2.44
C SER A 344 22.19 6.50 1.27
N LEU A 345 23.11 6.19 0.37
CA LEU A 345 22.87 5.33 -0.78
C LEU A 345 23.19 3.89 -0.39
N LEU A 346 22.27 2.98 -0.70
CA LEU A 346 22.41 1.54 -0.48
C LEU A 346 22.65 0.84 -1.81
N ALA A 347 23.43 -0.25 -1.79
CA ALA A 347 23.63 -1.09 -2.97
C ALA A 347 22.35 -1.89 -3.30
N PRO A 348 22.16 -2.32 -4.57
CA PRO A 348 21.05 -3.18 -4.95
C PRO A 348 20.91 -4.39 -4.01
N GLY A 349 19.70 -4.60 -3.47
CA GLY A 349 19.37 -5.68 -2.53
C GLY A 349 19.63 -5.39 -1.05
N GLU A 350 20.23 -4.26 -0.67
CA GLU A 350 20.51 -3.94 0.74
C GLU A 350 19.33 -3.28 1.48
N ALA A 351 18.39 -2.65 0.75
CA ALA A 351 17.20 -2.09 1.37
C ALA A 351 16.19 -3.20 1.76
N PRO A 352 15.42 -3.01 2.86
CA PRO A 352 14.44 -4.00 3.29
C PRO A 352 13.45 -4.38 2.18
N ARG A 353 13.20 -5.69 2.03
CA ARG A 353 12.18 -6.24 1.12
C ARG A 353 10.98 -6.77 1.89
N SER A 354 9.83 -6.83 1.22
CA SER A 354 8.65 -7.47 1.81
C SER A 354 8.75 -8.99 1.68
N GLU A 355 8.54 -9.70 2.78
CA GLU A 355 8.43 -11.17 2.79
C GLU A 355 6.98 -11.65 2.58
N GLY A 356 6.12 -10.84 1.96
CA GLY A 356 4.71 -11.18 1.71
C GLY A 356 3.69 -10.44 2.59
N GLY A 357 4.12 -9.38 3.27
CA GLY A 357 3.27 -8.56 4.14
C GLY A 357 3.50 -7.06 3.96
N LYS A 358 2.96 -6.26 4.88
CA LYS A 358 3.25 -4.83 4.97
C LYS A 358 4.73 -4.62 5.29
N LEU A 359 5.41 -3.76 4.54
CA LEU A 359 6.82 -3.48 4.79
C LEU A 359 6.97 -2.37 5.85
N LYS A 360 7.75 -2.63 6.90
CA LYS A 360 8.12 -1.59 7.87
C LYS A 360 9.24 -0.73 7.29
N ARG A 361 8.91 0.49 6.88
CA ARG A 361 9.89 1.45 6.33
C ARG A 361 10.46 2.42 7.36
N VAL A 362 9.75 2.67 8.47
CA VAL A 362 10.19 3.63 9.52
C VAL A 362 10.75 2.88 10.73
N PHE A 363 11.98 3.22 11.09
CA PHE A 363 12.69 2.74 12.26
C PHE A 363 12.94 3.92 13.19
N ASP A 364 12.01 4.13 14.13
CA ASP A 364 12.14 5.15 15.16
C ASP A 364 12.97 4.62 16.33
N ASN A 365 14.23 5.03 16.37
CA ASN A 365 15.22 4.67 17.37
C ASN A 365 15.44 5.82 18.37
N ARG A 366 14.52 6.80 18.46
CA ARG A 366 14.58 7.84 19.48
C ARG A 366 14.40 7.22 20.86
N VAL A 367 15.38 7.41 21.75
CA VAL A 367 15.23 7.08 23.17
C VAL A 367 14.39 8.18 23.81
N LEU A 368 13.10 7.90 24.03
CA LEU A 368 12.24 8.77 24.82
C LEU A 368 12.64 8.60 26.30
N LYS A 369 13.14 9.67 26.91
CA LYS A 369 13.38 9.74 28.35
C LYS A 369 12.07 9.98 29.10
#